data_AF-A0A812LIU6-F1
#
_entry.id   AF-A0A812LIU6-F1
#
_cell.length_a   1.000
_cell.length_b   1.000
_cell.length_c   1.000
_cell.angle_alpha   90.00
_cell.angle_beta   90.00
_cell.angle_gamma   90.00
#
_symmetry.space_group_name_H-M   'P 1'
#
loop_
_entity.id
_entity.type
_entity.pdbx_description
1 polymer ?
#
loop_
_entity_poly.entity_id
_entity_poly.type
_entity_poly.pdbx_seq_one_letter_code
_entity_poly.pdbx_strand_id
1 'polypeptide(L)'
;MRTQAVLKAADYQQQLRVCNAFPSEKSLDVVKGASLLTKEPLQYLQCNSFDEPLKAGDNLEFKSGNATAGVFTVYDVPKHDAIFVLVAHKRAALASQSGYELDFLSHVFAPADTAQLAVIDAYNGPESNMSISTVGGNESRSEQLSFGTATGINSGTYDIILAANGRPQSISFTAAKKELGALTPG
;
A
#
# COMPACT_ATOMS: atom_id res chain seq x y z
N MET A 1 -48.45 -2.83 17.50
CA MET A 1 -47.19 -2.07 17.31
C MET A 1 -46.13 -3.02 16.78
N ARG A 2 -45.60 -2.81 15.57
CA ARG A 2 -44.50 -3.60 15.01
C ARG A 2 -43.18 -2.97 15.46
N THR A 3 -42.43 -3.67 16.30
CA THR A 3 -41.09 -3.27 16.71
C THR A 3 -40.17 -3.39 15.49
N GLN A 4 -39.78 -2.26 14.90
CA GLN A 4 -38.70 -2.24 13.91
C GLN A 4 -37.39 -2.48 14.67
N ALA A 5 -36.81 -3.67 14.51
CA ALA A 5 -35.43 -3.89 14.91
C ALA A 5 -34.53 -3.11 13.94
N VAL A 6 -33.96 -1.99 14.42
CA VAL A 6 -32.88 -1.32 13.71
C VAL A 6 -31.69 -2.28 13.75
N LEU A 7 -31.38 -2.91 12.61
CA LEU A 7 -30.17 -3.72 12.47
C LEU A 7 -28.99 -2.79 12.74
N LYS A 8 -28.29 -3.03 13.86
CA LYS A 8 -27.04 -2.35 14.17
C LYS A 8 -26.08 -2.67 13.01
N ALA A 9 -25.59 -1.64 12.32
CA ALA A 9 -24.54 -1.84 11.32
C ALA A 9 -23.37 -2.53 12.01
N ALA A 10 -22.81 -3.57 11.36
CA ALA A 10 -21.60 -4.19 11.86
C ALA A 10 -20.47 -3.16 11.80
N ASP A 11 -19.80 -2.92 12.93
CA ASP A 11 -18.60 -2.10 12.98
C ASP A 11 -17.41 -2.97 12.54
N TYR A 12 -16.92 -2.76 11.33
CA TYR A 12 -15.73 -3.42 10.82
C TYR A 12 -14.46 -2.65 11.22
N GLN A 13 -13.41 -3.37 11.59
CA GLN A 13 -12.09 -2.79 11.86
C GLN A 13 -11.37 -2.57 10.53
N GLN A 14 -11.38 -1.33 10.08
CA GLN A 14 -10.80 -0.93 8.80
C GLN A 14 -9.68 0.08 9.02
N GLN A 15 -8.53 -0.19 8.43
CA GLN A 15 -7.37 0.66 8.51
C GLN A 15 -6.94 1.10 7.10
N LEU A 16 -6.65 2.38 6.94
CA LEU A 16 -6.02 2.91 5.74
C LEU A 16 -4.50 2.93 5.92
N ARG A 17 -3.75 2.27 5.05
CA ARG A 17 -2.29 2.38 4.95
C ARG A 17 -1.92 3.11 3.67
N VAL A 18 -1.21 4.22 3.82
CA VAL A 18 -0.74 5.02 2.68
C VAL A 18 0.76 4.93 2.60
N CYS A 19 1.28 4.64 1.41
CA CYS A 19 2.71 4.61 1.10
C CYS A 19 3.07 5.66 0.06
N ASN A 20 4.14 6.41 0.32
CA ASN A 20 4.68 7.39 -0.62
C ASN A 20 5.80 6.77 -1.47
N ALA A 21 5.48 6.44 -2.71
CA ALA A 21 6.43 6.00 -3.74
C ALA A 21 6.74 7.12 -4.76
N PHE A 22 6.44 8.39 -4.43
CA PHE A 22 6.78 9.53 -5.27
C PHE A 22 8.23 9.98 -4.99
N PRO A 23 9.16 9.83 -5.95
CA PRO A 23 10.59 10.11 -5.73
C PRO A 23 10.85 11.61 -5.75
N SER A 24 10.54 12.27 -4.64
CA SER A 24 10.71 13.71 -4.44
C SER A 24 11.19 13.99 -3.02
N GLU A 25 11.99 15.03 -2.86
CA GLU A 25 12.36 15.60 -1.55
C GLU A 25 11.15 16.17 -0.80
N LYS A 26 10.05 16.46 -1.52
CA LYS A 26 8.83 16.93 -0.89
C LYS A 26 8.04 15.74 -0.34
N SER A 27 7.74 15.81 0.94
CA SER A 27 6.83 14.89 1.61
C SER A 27 5.37 15.11 1.19
N LEU A 28 4.53 14.11 1.45
CA LEU A 28 3.10 14.12 1.14
C LEU A 28 2.26 14.24 2.40
N ASP A 29 1.32 15.17 2.38
CA ASP A 29 0.22 15.24 3.33
C ASP A 29 -1.02 14.55 2.77
N VAL A 30 -1.74 13.85 3.64
CA VAL A 30 -2.99 13.15 3.27
C VAL A 30 -4.15 13.85 3.96
N VAL A 31 -5.10 14.34 3.18
CA VAL A 31 -6.27 15.08 3.66
C VAL A 31 -7.54 14.36 3.22
N LYS A 32 -8.51 14.25 4.13
CA LYS A 32 -9.84 13.73 3.84
C LYS A 32 -10.89 14.77 4.23
N GLY A 33 -11.51 15.39 3.24
CA GLY A 33 -12.41 16.54 3.48
C GLY A 33 -11.67 17.67 4.21
N ALA A 34 -12.08 18.00 5.43
CA ALA A 34 -11.43 19.02 6.27
C ALA A 34 -10.34 18.47 7.21
N SER A 35 -10.18 17.14 7.28
CA SER A 35 -9.29 16.49 8.24
C SER A 35 -7.93 16.19 7.61
N LEU A 36 -6.85 16.70 8.22
CA LEU A 36 -5.49 16.27 7.93
C LEU A 36 -5.22 14.93 8.66
N LEU A 37 -4.94 13.88 7.90
CA LEU A 37 -4.69 12.55 8.46
C LEU A 37 -3.22 12.39 8.88
N THR A 38 -2.29 12.96 8.13
CA THR A 38 -0.85 12.94 8.43
C THR A 38 -0.54 13.83 9.63
N LYS A 39 -0.04 13.22 10.72
CA LYS A 39 0.58 13.98 11.82
C LYS A 39 1.95 14.52 11.43
N GLU A 40 2.69 13.69 10.71
CA GLU A 40 3.95 14.02 10.05
C GLU A 40 3.78 13.72 8.56
N PRO A 41 4.23 14.62 7.67
CA PRO A 41 4.18 14.38 6.24
C PRO A 41 4.97 13.12 5.83
N LEU A 42 4.41 12.32 4.93
CA LEU A 42 5.01 11.09 4.43
C LEU A 42 6.21 11.39 3.53
N GLN A 43 7.43 11.09 3.98
CA GLN A 43 8.62 11.21 3.14
C GLN A 43 8.64 10.13 2.05
N TYR A 44 9.49 10.31 1.03
CA TYR A 44 9.69 9.26 0.02
C TYR A 44 10.07 7.95 0.70
N LEU A 45 9.47 6.85 0.24
CA LEU A 45 9.63 5.50 0.76
C LEU A 45 9.09 5.27 2.19
N GLN A 46 8.22 6.15 2.69
CA GLN A 46 7.54 5.92 3.97
C GLN A 46 6.09 5.48 3.78
N CYS A 47 5.61 4.67 4.72
CA CYS A 47 4.20 4.34 4.85
C CYS A 47 3.70 4.62 6.27
N ASN A 48 2.49 5.16 6.39
CA ASN A 48 1.78 5.28 7.66
C ASN A 48 0.41 4.62 7.58
N SER A 49 -0.09 4.18 8.74
CA SER A 49 -1.43 3.65 8.88
C SER A 49 -2.30 4.61 9.68
N PHE A 50 -3.57 4.71 9.30
CA PHE A 50 -4.55 5.63 9.83
C PHE A 50 -5.82 4.87 10.19
N ASP A 51 -6.31 5.07 11.40
CA ASP A 51 -7.58 4.53 11.87
C ASP A 51 -8.73 5.45 11.41
N GLU A 52 -8.80 5.66 10.09
CA GLU A 52 -9.79 6.52 9.43
C GLU A 52 -10.78 5.64 8.65
N PRO A 53 -12.06 5.58 9.07
CA PRO A 53 -13.05 4.74 8.40
C PRO A 53 -13.38 5.32 7.02
N LEU A 54 -13.16 4.55 5.97
CA LEU A 54 -13.46 4.96 4.59
C LEU A 54 -14.91 4.65 4.20
N LYS A 55 -15.45 5.45 3.29
CA LYS A 55 -16.75 5.24 2.66
C LYS A 55 -16.65 5.47 1.16
N ALA A 56 -17.52 4.80 0.41
CA ALA A 56 -17.69 5.08 -1.01
C ALA A 56 -18.00 6.57 -1.24
N GLY A 57 -17.28 7.19 -2.17
CA GLY A 57 -17.33 8.61 -2.49
C GLY A 57 -16.38 9.50 -1.68
N ASP A 58 -15.67 8.97 -0.68
CA ASP A 58 -14.65 9.75 0.04
C ASP A 58 -13.51 10.14 -0.91
N ASN A 59 -13.07 11.40 -0.81
CA ASN A 59 -11.89 11.89 -1.51
C ASN A 59 -10.72 12.02 -0.54
N LEU A 60 -9.61 11.37 -0.88
CA LEU A 60 -8.32 11.52 -0.24
C LEU A 60 -7.45 12.43 -1.12
N GLU A 61 -7.22 13.65 -0.65
CA GLU A 61 -6.33 14.61 -1.31
C GLU A 61 -4.90 14.41 -0.83
N PHE A 62 -3.97 14.33 -1.78
CA PHE A 62 -2.54 14.22 -1.54
C PHE A 62 -1.88 15.55 -1.87
N LYS A 63 -1.25 16.17 -0.88
CA LYS A 63 -0.64 17.50 -1.01
C LYS A 63 0.87 17.42 -0.92
N SER A 64 1.54 18.18 -1.77
CA SER A 64 2.99 18.40 -1.75
C SER A 64 3.26 19.86 -1.44
N GLY A 65 3.51 20.16 -0.16
CA GLY A 65 3.44 21.53 0.36
C GLY A 65 2.02 22.10 0.23
N ASN A 66 1.87 23.28 -0.37
CA ASN A 66 0.57 23.94 -0.53
C ASN A 66 -0.21 23.52 -1.78
N ALA A 67 0.37 22.66 -2.63
CA ALA A 67 -0.25 22.24 -3.90
C ALA A 67 -0.85 20.84 -3.79
N THR A 68 -2.03 20.65 -4.37
CA THR A 68 -2.63 19.31 -4.54
C THR A 68 -1.89 18.58 -5.65
N ALA A 69 -1.26 17.46 -5.31
CA ALA A 69 -0.50 16.61 -6.22
C ALA A 69 -1.38 15.48 -6.82
N GLY A 70 -2.44 15.08 -6.13
CA GLY A 70 -3.41 14.12 -6.64
C GLY A 70 -4.62 13.95 -5.71
N VAL A 71 -5.69 13.35 -6.22
CA VAL A 71 -6.88 13.00 -5.45
C VAL A 71 -7.25 11.56 -5.76
N PHE A 72 -7.44 10.75 -4.72
CA PHE A 72 -7.96 9.40 -4.83
C PHE A 72 -9.41 9.37 -4.34
N THR A 73 -10.32 8.88 -5.18
CA THR A 73 -11.73 8.70 -4.81
C THR A 73 -11.99 7.25 -4.45
N VAL A 74 -12.49 7.01 -3.24
CA VAL A 74 -12.87 5.67 -2.79
C VAL A 74 -14.13 5.24 -3.55
N TYR A 75 -14.02 4.18 -4.35
CA TYR A 75 -15.16 3.67 -5.12
C TYR A 75 -16.10 2.82 -4.26
N ASP A 76 -15.55 1.86 -3.52
CA ASP A 76 -16.30 0.97 -2.64
C ASP A 76 -15.41 0.52 -1.47
N VAL A 77 -16.06 0.04 -0.40
CA VAL A 77 -15.42 -0.39 0.84
C VAL A 77 -16.02 -1.74 1.23
N PRO A 78 -15.22 -2.83 1.35
CA PRO A 78 -15.70 -4.12 1.82
C PRO A 78 -16.46 -4.05 3.14
N LYS A 79 -17.39 -4.99 3.29
CA LYS A 79 -18.18 -5.20 4.51
C LYS A 79 -17.54 -6.28 5.38
N HIS A 80 -16.25 -6.11 5.67
CA HIS A 80 -15.45 -6.92 6.59
C HIS A 80 -14.26 -6.10 7.09
N ASP A 81 -13.60 -6.59 8.13
CA ASP A 81 -12.32 -6.03 8.60
C ASP A 81 -11.32 -6.03 7.45
N ALA A 82 -10.52 -4.99 7.28
CA ALA A 82 -9.64 -4.88 6.13
C ALA A 82 -8.51 -3.87 6.35
N ILE A 83 -7.40 -4.07 5.64
CA ILE A 83 -6.41 -3.00 5.42
C ILE A 83 -6.50 -2.54 3.97
N PHE A 84 -6.82 -1.27 3.79
CA PHE A 84 -6.75 -0.57 2.51
C PHE A 84 -5.33 -0.06 2.32
N VAL A 85 -4.63 -0.57 1.33
CA VAL A 85 -3.32 -0.07 0.93
C VAL A 85 -3.51 0.88 -0.24
N LEU A 86 -2.95 2.08 -0.12
CA LEU A 86 -2.90 3.07 -1.17
C LEU A 86 -1.45 3.51 -1.38
N VAL A 87 -0.94 3.31 -2.58
CA VAL A 87 0.43 3.69 -2.96
C VAL A 87 0.34 4.87 -3.91
N ALA A 88 0.80 6.03 -3.45
CA ALA A 88 0.92 7.23 -4.27
C ALA A 88 2.26 7.19 -5.00
N HIS A 89 2.23 7.23 -6.33
CA HIS A 89 3.44 7.19 -7.14
C HIS A 89 3.42 8.29 -8.20
N LYS A 90 4.58 8.53 -8.82
CA LYS A 90 4.68 9.52 -9.90
C LYS A 90 3.80 9.10 -11.07
N ARG A 91 3.02 10.02 -11.62
CA ARG A 91 2.32 9.80 -12.90
C ARG A 91 3.33 9.72 -14.06
N ALA A 92 3.10 8.81 -15.00
CA ALA A 92 3.97 8.65 -16.17
C ALA A 92 4.13 9.98 -16.94
N ALA A 93 5.36 10.28 -17.40
CA ALA A 93 5.74 11.60 -17.92
C ALA A 93 4.93 12.04 -19.17
N LEU A 94 4.47 11.10 -20.00
CA LEU A 94 3.62 11.40 -21.15
C LEU A 94 2.22 11.90 -20.75
N ALA A 95 1.81 11.63 -19.51
CA ALA A 95 0.49 11.98 -18.97
C ALA A 95 0.54 13.11 -17.93
N SER A 96 1.72 13.61 -17.56
CA SER A 96 1.89 14.65 -16.54
C SER A 96 2.16 16.01 -17.20
N GLN A 97 1.37 17.03 -16.86
CA GLN A 97 1.52 18.37 -17.43
C GLN A 97 2.53 19.22 -16.64
N SER A 98 2.72 18.92 -15.36
CA SER A 98 3.51 19.71 -14.42
C SER A 98 4.68 18.94 -13.76
N GLY A 99 4.77 17.63 -13.96
CA GLY A 99 5.82 16.78 -13.39
C GLY A 99 5.62 16.40 -11.91
N TYR A 100 4.57 16.91 -11.26
CA TYR A 100 4.24 16.69 -9.84
C TYR A 100 2.87 16.03 -9.64
N GLU A 101 2.30 15.44 -10.68
CA GLU A 101 1.04 14.72 -10.59
C GLU A 101 1.26 13.29 -10.08
N LEU A 102 0.40 12.87 -9.17
CA LEU A 102 0.37 11.52 -8.64
C LEU A 102 -0.59 10.64 -9.44
N ASP A 103 -0.27 9.36 -9.47
CA ASP A 103 -1.19 8.28 -9.79
C ASP A 103 -1.22 7.30 -8.60
N PHE A 104 -2.23 6.45 -8.56
CA PHE A 104 -2.56 5.67 -7.38
C PHE A 104 -2.76 4.19 -7.69
N LEU A 105 -2.05 3.35 -6.94
CA LEU A 105 -2.27 1.91 -6.90
C LEU A 105 -2.93 1.55 -5.58
N SER A 106 -3.94 0.67 -5.62
CA SER A 106 -4.64 0.26 -4.41
C SER A 106 -4.74 -1.26 -4.31
N HIS A 107 -4.74 -1.74 -3.06
CA HIS A 107 -4.97 -3.14 -2.73
C HIS A 107 -5.76 -3.21 -1.42
N VAL A 108 -6.51 -4.29 -1.24
CA VAL A 108 -7.25 -4.54 0.00
C VAL A 108 -6.86 -5.90 0.53
N PHE A 109 -6.27 -5.92 1.72
CA PHE A 109 -6.03 -7.16 2.42
C PHE A 109 -7.22 -7.51 3.31
N ALA A 110 -7.74 -8.73 3.15
CA ALA A 110 -8.75 -9.31 4.02
C ALA A 110 -8.09 -10.16 5.14
N PRO A 111 -8.75 -10.38 6.29
CA PRO A 111 -8.26 -11.29 7.31
C PRO A 111 -7.99 -12.68 6.75
N ALA A 112 -6.84 -13.25 7.08
CA ALA A 112 -6.44 -14.59 6.67
C ALA A 112 -5.63 -15.28 7.77
N ASP A 113 -5.61 -16.61 7.74
CA ASP A 113 -4.81 -17.44 8.66
C ASP A 113 -3.31 -17.48 8.30
N THR A 114 -2.99 -17.10 7.07
CA THR A 114 -1.60 -16.98 6.57
C THR A 114 -1.23 -15.52 6.37
N ALA A 115 0.07 -15.22 6.39
CA ALA A 115 0.54 -13.92 5.95
C ALA A 115 0.19 -13.71 4.47
N GLN A 116 -0.02 -12.47 4.07
CA GLN A 116 -0.29 -12.10 2.69
C GLN A 116 0.82 -11.17 2.19
N LEU A 117 1.22 -11.37 0.94
CA LEU A 117 2.19 -10.56 0.23
C LEU A 117 1.55 -10.01 -1.02
N ALA A 118 1.48 -8.69 -1.15
CA ALA A 118 1.12 -8.00 -2.38
C ALA A 118 2.36 -7.36 -3.01
N VAL A 119 2.52 -7.54 -4.32
CA VAL A 119 3.65 -7.03 -5.08
C VAL A 119 3.15 -5.89 -5.97
N ILE A 120 3.48 -4.66 -5.61
CA ILE A 120 2.99 -3.45 -6.27
C ILE A 120 4.14 -2.80 -7.06
N ASP A 121 3.94 -2.58 -8.35
CA ASP A 121 4.90 -1.87 -9.19
C ASP A 121 4.58 -0.37 -9.24
N ALA A 122 5.32 0.42 -8.45
CA ALA A 122 5.25 1.88 -8.47
C ALA A 122 6.35 2.52 -9.33
N TYR A 123 7.13 1.71 -10.08
CA TYR A 123 8.29 2.17 -10.83
C TYR A 123 7.94 2.45 -12.29
N ASN A 124 8.22 3.67 -12.75
CA ASN A 124 8.00 4.06 -14.16
C ASN A 124 9.25 3.91 -15.05
N GLY A 125 10.27 3.19 -14.59
CA GLY A 125 11.51 3.02 -15.34
C GLY A 125 11.57 1.68 -16.09
N PRO A 126 12.78 1.25 -16.53
CA PRO A 126 12.96 -0.01 -17.24
C PRO A 126 12.48 -1.22 -16.43
N GLU A 127 12.14 -2.30 -17.13
CA GLU A 127 11.68 -3.54 -16.50
C GLU A 127 12.67 -4.05 -15.44
N SER A 128 12.11 -4.56 -14.35
CA SER A 128 12.85 -5.16 -13.24
C SER A 128 12.31 -6.55 -12.95
N ASN A 129 13.16 -7.45 -12.45
CA ASN A 129 12.76 -8.78 -12.04
C ASN A 129 12.75 -8.86 -10.52
N MET A 130 11.66 -9.36 -9.94
CA MET A 130 11.54 -9.55 -8.50
C MET A 130 11.43 -11.04 -8.15
N SER A 131 12.12 -11.46 -7.10
CA SER A 131 12.04 -12.81 -6.55
C SER A 131 12.04 -12.80 -5.03
N ILE A 132 11.44 -13.83 -4.42
CA ILE A 132 11.43 -14.04 -2.98
C ILE A 132 12.13 -15.36 -2.64
N SER A 133 12.90 -15.38 -1.56
CA SER A 133 13.56 -16.58 -1.05
C SER A 133 13.49 -16.67 0.46
N THR A 134 13.43 -17.89 1.01
CA THR A 134 13.47 -18.11 2.47
C THR A 134 14.88 -17.97 3.02
N VAL A 135 15.03 -17.31 4.15
CA VAL A 135 16.32 -17.18 4.86
C VAL A 135 16.53 -18.39 5.78
N GLY A 136 17.67 -19.07 5.64
CA GLY A 136 18.16 -20.04 6.65
C GLY A 136 17.72 -21.51 6.51
N GLY A 137 17.34 -21.96 5.32
CA GLY A 137 17.16 -23.40 5.02
C GLY A 137 18.38 -24.01 4.29
N ASN A 138 18.56 -25.34 4.38
CA ASN A 138 19.59 -26.06 3.61
C ASN A 138 19.37 -26.00 2.08
N GLU A 139 18.21 -25.54 1.63
CA GLU A 139 17.91 -25.20 0.24
C GLU A 139 17.26 -23.81 0.19
N SER A 140 17.90 -22.85 -0.49
CA SER A 140 17.30 -21.56 -0.79
C SER A 140 16.32 -21.73 -1.96
N ARG A 141 15.04 -21.95 -1.64
CA ARG A 141 13.97 -21.94 -2.64
C ARG A 141 13.70 -20.48 -3.02
N SER A 142 14.07 -20.10 -4.25
CA SER A 142 13.75 -18.79 -4.83
C SER A 142 12.56 -18.94 -5.76
N GLU A 143 11.55 -18.09 -5.57
CA GLU A 143 10.36 -18.03 -6.41
C GLU A 143 10.25 -16.65 -7.05
N GLN A 144 9.93 -16.61 -8.34
CA GLN A 144 9.71 -15.34 -9.03
C GLN A 144 8.38 -14.73 -8.58
N LEU A 145 8.41 -13.43 -8.31
CA LEU A 145 7.24 -12.65 -7.97
C LEU A 145 6.78 -11.86 -9.20
N SER A 146 5.49 -11.91 -9.48
CA SER A 146 4.88 -11.10 -10.54
C SER A 146 4.27 -9.84 -9.95
N PHE A 147 4.54 -8.69 -10.57
CA PHE A 147 3.90 -7.43 -10.21
C PHE A 147 2.39 -7.49 -10.39
N GLY A 148 1.65 -6.79 -9.52
CA GLY A 148 0.19 -6.79 -9.49
C GLY A 148 -0.42 -8.05 -8.88
N THR A 149 0.37 -8.95 -8.31
CA THR A 149 -0.14 -10.17 -7.66
C THR A 149 -0.22 -10.02 -6.15
N ALA A 150 -1.14 -10.78 -5.55
CA ALA A 150 -1.21 -10.99 -4.11
C ALA A 150 -1.26 -12.49 -3.83
N THR A 151 -0.45 -12.95 -2.89
CA THR A 151 -0.35 -14.37 -2.54
C THR A 151 -0.23 -14.60 -1.03
N GLY A 152 -0.71 -15.73 -0.57
CA GLY A 152 -0.49 -16.19 0.80
C GLY A 152 0.92 -16.77 0.95
N ILE A 153 1.62 -16.38 2.01
CA ILE A 153 2.93 -16.94 2.37
C ILE A 153 2.89 -17.52 3.78
N ASN A 154 3.71 -18.54 4.01
CA ASN A 154 3.88 -19.09 5.34
C ASN A 154 4.59 -18.10 6.25
N SER A 155 4.41 -18.26 7.56
CA SER A 155 5.21 -17.49 8.52
C SER A 155 6.68 -17.88 8.42
N GLY A 156 7.58 -16.90 8.39
CA GLY A 156 9.01 -17.13 8.26
C GLY A 156 9.77 -15.87 7.89
N THR A 157 11.10 -15.97 7.81
CA THR A 157 11.96 -14.88 7.34
C THR A 157 12.27 -15.07 5.86
N TYR A 158 12.13 -13.99 5.11
CA TYR A 158 12.27 -13.96 3.67
C TYR A 158 13.19 -12.83 3.25
N ASP A 159 13.96 -13.08 2.19
CA ASP A 159 14.66 -12.07 1.41
C ASP A 159 13.87 -11.83 0.12
N ILE A 160 13.62 -10.57 -0.19
CA ILE A 160 13.11 -10.12 -1.49
C ILE A 160 14.28 -9.52 -2.25
N ILE A 161 14.52 -10.05 -3.44
CA ILE A 161 15.56 -9.59 -4.33
C ILE A 161 14.90 -8.88 -5.50
N LEU A 162 15.26 -7.62 -5.70
CA LEU A 162 14.93 -6.83 -6.88
C LEU A 162 16.17 -6.72 -7.76
N ALA A 163 16.13 -7.36 -8.93
CA ALA A 163 17.16 -7.22 -9.95
C ALA A 163 16.73 -6.16 -10.97
N ALA A 164 17.20 -4.94 -10.76
CA ALA A 164 17.04 -3.84 -11.72
C ALA A 164 18.41 -3.51 -12.35
N ASN A 165 18.48 -3.48 -13.68
CA ASN A 165 19.69 -3.09 -14.43
C ASN A 165 20.97 -3.87 -14.01
N GLY A 166 20.84 -5.15 -13.64
CA GLY A 166 21.96 -6.00 -13.23
C GLY A 166 22.53 -5.72 -11.84
N ARG A 167 21.91 -4.84 -11.03
CA ARG A 167 22.29 -4.60 -9.62
C ARG A 167 21.20 -5.15 -8.70
N PRO A 168 21.41 -6.29 -8.04
CA PRO A 168 20.44 -6.82 -7.09
C PRO A 168 20.39 -5.93 -5.84
N GLN A 169 19.18 -5.54 -5.46
CA GLN A 169 18.86 -4.97 -4.16
C GLN A 169 18.12 -6.04 -3.35
N SER A 170 18.41 -6.15 -2.06
CA SER A 170 17.75 -7.11 -1.18
C SER A 170 17.16 -6.41 0.03
N ILE A 171 15.96 -6.82 0.42
CA ILE A 171 15.35 -6.49 1.71
C ILE A 171 14.95 -7.77 2.41
N SER A 172 15.15 -7.82 3.73
CA SER A 172 14.72 -8.95 4.55
C SER A 172 13.49 -8.55 5.36
N PHE A 173 12.51 -9.45 5.45
CA PHE A 173 11.33 -9.25 6.28
C PHE A 173 10.89 -10.56 6.95
N THR A 174 10.12 -10.44 8.02
CA THR A 174 9.52 -11.58 8.72
C THR A 174 8.02 -11.57 8.50
N ALA A 175 7.49 -12.60 7.84
CA ALA A 175 6.08 -12.84 7.73
C ALA A 175 5.55 -13.40 9.06
N ALA A 176 4.76 -12.62 9.78
CA ALA A 176 4.13 -13.06 11.02
C ALA A 176 2.90 -13.94 10.71
N LYS A 177 2.57 -14.87 11.61
CA LYS A 177 1.49 -15.85 11.45
C LYS A 177 0.06 -15.26 11.44
N LYS A 178 -0.08 -13.93 11.37
CA LYS A 178 -1.38 -13.24 11.50
C LYS A 178 -1.40 -11.74 11.19
N GLU A 179 -0.45 -11.20 10.43
CA GLU A 179 -0.43 -9.75 10.17
C GLU A 179 -0.77 -9.37 8.73
N LEU A 180 -1.64 -8.38 8.62
CA LEU A 180 -1.91 -7.60 7.43
C LEU A 180 -0.75 -6.59 7.29
N GLY A 181 0.34 -7.00 6.64
CA GLY A 181 1.55 -6.19 6.48
C GLY A 181 1.78 -5.80 5.03
N ALA A 182 1.75 -4.50 4.72
CA ALA A 182 2.40 -3.97 3.51
C ALA A 182 3.88 -3.70 3.83
N LEU A 183 4.79 -4.15 2.95
CA LEU A 183 6.23 -3.92 3.06
C LEU A 183 6.52 -2.42 3.08
N THR A 184 7.22 -1.96 4.12
CA THR A 184 7.80 -0.61 4.19
C THR A 184 9.22 -0.68 3.63
N PRO A 185 9.63 0.25 2.76
CA PRO A 185 11.04 0.43 2.49
C PRO A 185 11.74 1.01 3.72
N GLY A 186 12.93 0.49 4.03
CA GLY A 186 13.85 1.03 5.04
C GLY A 186 14.94 1.88 4.40
#